data_AF-A0A7S0LQT4-F1
#
_entry.id   AF-A0A7S0LQT4-F1
#
_cell.length_a   1.000
_cell.length_b   1.000
_cell.length_c   1.000
_cell.angle_alpha   90.00
_cell.angle_beta   90.00
_cell.angle_gamma   90.00
#
_symmetry.space_group_name_H-M   'P 1'
#
loop_
_entity.id
_entity.type
_entity.pdbx_description
1 polymer ?
#
loop_
_entity_poly.entity_id
_entity_poly.type
_entity_poly.pdbx_seq_one_letter_code
_entity_poly.pdbx_strand_id
1 'polypeptide(L)'
;EKCVAMLSRAGQAPGTFGLSGAAGLQLKKKKKGGRGGGGIGGSALFSADAMDEEDDAEAEERRRGESRAAKVRAASAQAATLAEDPSIYDYDGHYDEIKAERDGRGIGRIGGLSVPKEEKKARYIESIMEMHKEREIENDKAFERKMVREAEEEAHLYGDKERFVTSSYRKKLEARAEYEEARKREAAREAQEDVTKRGGLTHFYSNLLDGGMAGNTHRSAKRDAAYALTSAGSSKANADDDTDAHGVG
;
A
#
# COMPACT_ATOMS: atom_id res chain seq x y z
N GLU A 1 25.28 59.95 27.57
CA GLU A 1 24.39 60.23 26.43
C GLU A 1 24.77 59.34 25.25
N LYS A 2 23.83 58.50 24.79
CA LYS A 2 23.72 57.95 23.43
C LYS A 2 22.47 57.07 23.41
N CYS A 3 21.37 57.65 22.92
CA CYS A 3 20.10 56.98 22.67
C CYS A 3 20.27 55.97 21.52
N VAL A 4 19.80 54.73 21.71
CA VAL A 4 19.55 53.79 20.62
C VAL A 4 18.13 53.29 20.74
N ALA A 5 17.44 53.36 19.61
CA ALA A 5 16.00 53.38 19.45
C ALA A 5 15.31 52.07 19.86
N MET A 6 14.22 52.22 20.60
CA MET A 6 13.13 51.26 20.71
C MET A 6 12.42 51.15 19.35
N LEU A 7 12.63 50.06 18.61
CA LEU A 7 11.74 49.69 17.51
C LEU A 7 10.80 48.59 17.98
N SER A 8 9.56 49.01 18.22
CA SER A 8 8.36 48.20 18.35
C SER A 8 8.24 47.16 17.23
N ARG A 9 8.22 45.87 17.59
CA ARG A 9 7.80 44.78 16.71
C ARG A 9 6.44 44.30 17.19
N ALA A 10 5.40 45.02 16.79
CA ALA A 10 4.02 44.58 16.97
C ALA A 10 3.74 43.35 16.08
N GLY A 11 3.20 42.30 16.71
CA GLY A 11 2.23 41.36 16.14
C GLY A 11 2.62 40.54 14.91
N GLN A 12 3.11 39.32 15.12
CA GLN A 12 2.83 38.22 14.20
C GLN A 12 2.74 36.92 15.00
N ALA A 13 1.53 36.38 15.14
CA ALA A 13 1.30 35.05 15.70
C ALA A 13 1.89 34.00 14.74
N PRO A 14 2.60 32.97 15.23
CA PRO A 14 3.05 31.86 14.40
C PRO A 14 1.84 30.95 14.11
N GLY A 15 1.25 31.07 12.92
CA GLY A 15 0.10 30.23 12.57
C GLY A 15 -0.60 30.51 11.24
N THR A 16 -0.25 31.57 10.51
CA THR A 16 -0.89 31.89 9.22
C THR A 16 0.16 31.95 8.12
N PHE A 17 0.45 30.80 7.51
CA PHE A 17 1.10 30.77 6.21
C PHE A 17 0.16 31.43 5.19
N GLY A 18 0.55 32.60 4.68
CA GLY A 18 -0.20 33.35 3.69
C GLY A 18 -0.43 32.54 2.42
N LEU A 19 -1.68 32.17 2.18
CA LEU A 19 -2.18 31.73 0.88
C LEU A 19 -2.39 32.96 -0.02
N SER A 20 -1.30 33.61 -0.39
CA SER A 20 -1.26 34.58 -1.50
C SER A 20 -0.16 34.21 -2.50
N GLY A 21 -0.13 32.92 -2.85
CA GLY A 21 0.62 32.40 -3.99
C GLY A 21 -0.36 31.90 -5.03
N ALA A 22 -0.37 32.53 -6.20
CA ALA A 22 -1.18 32.15 -7.35
C ALA A 22 -0.74 30.76 -7.89
N ALA A 23 -1.30 29.70 -7.33
CA ALA A 23 -1.21 28.33 -7.86
C ALA A 23 -2.61 27.69 -7.87
N GLY A 24 -3.56 28.38 -8.50
CA GLY A 24 -4.85 27.79 -8.86
C GLY A 24 -4.71 26.98 -10.15
N LEU A 25 -5.21 25.75 -10.15
CA LEU A 25 -5.31 24.89 -11.34
C LEU A 25 -6.16 25.60 -12.41
N GLN A 26 -5.52 26.18 -13.43
CA GLN A 26 -6.22 26.82 -14.55
C GLN A 26 -6.87 25.74 -15.44
N LEU A 27 -8.12 25.39 -15.16
CA LEU A 27 -8.93 24.58 -16.07
C LEU A 27 -9.26 25.43 -17.30
N LYS A 28 -8.61 25.15 -18.44
CA LYS A 28 -9.02 25.71 -19.75
C LYS A 28 -10.48 25.31 -20.01
N LYS A 29 -11.37 26.31 -20.13
CA LYS A 29 -12.74 26.12 -20.62
C LYS A 29 -12.66 25.48 -22.02
N LYS A 30 -13.09 24.23 -22.13
CA LYS A 30 -13.18 23.51 -23.41
C LYS A 30 -14.23 24.22 -24.28
N LYS A 31 -13.80 24.78 -25.41
CA LYS A 31 -14.68 25.28 -26.48
C LYS A 31 -15.59 24.11 -26.89
N LYS A 32 -16.90 24.24 -26.69
CA LYS A 32 -17.90 23.32 -27.26
C LYS A 32 -17.81 23.44 -28.79
N GLY A 33 -16.96 22.63 -29.40
CA GLY A 33 -17.05 22.31 -30.81
C GLY A 33 -18.27 21.42 -30.99
N GLY A 34 -19.26 21.90 -31.74
CA GLY A 34 -20.39 21.10 -32.20
C GLY A 34 -19.85 19.90 -32.96
N ARG A 35 -19.96 18.72 -32.34
CA ARG A 35 -19.81 17.45 -33.04
C ARG A 35 -21.24 16.98 -33.29
N GLY A 36 -21.62 16.96 -34.57
CA GLY A 36 -22.91 16.42 -35.01
C GLY A 36 -23.06 15.02 -34.44
N GLY A 37 -23.93 14.90 -33.44
CA GLY A 37 -24.46 13.61 -33.02
C GLY A 37 -25.49 13.23 -34.06
N GLY A 38 -25.19 12.20 -34.85
CA GLY A 38 -26.21 11.51 -35.64
C GLY A 38 -27.27 11.02 -34.68
N GLY A 39 -28.44 11.69 -34.72
CA GLY A 39 -29.60 11.28 -33.97
C GLY A 39 -30.05 9.91 -34.48
N ILE A 40 -29.89 8.91 -33.62
CA ILE A 40 -30.70 7.69 -33.62
C ILE A 40 -32.17 8.13 -33.76
N GLY A 41 -32.78 7.77 -34.90
CA GLY A 41 -34.15 8.14 -35.23
C GLY A 41 -35.11 7.61 -34.18
N GLY A 42 -35.56 8.49 -33.29
CA GLY A 42 -36.71 8.22 -32.45
C GLY A 42 -37.92 8.07 -33.35
N SER A 43 -38.49 6.88 -33.40
CA SER A 43 -39.85 6.67 -33.92
C SER A 43 -40.77 7.62 -33.16
N ALA A 44 -41.34 8.59 -33.86
CA ALA A 44 -42.22 9.60 -33.29
C ALA A 44 -43.47 8.94 -32.71
N LEU A 45 -43.42 8.62 -31.42
CA LEU A 45 -44.53 8.06 -30.63
C LEU A 45 -45.62 9.10 -30.32
N PHE A 46 -45.45 10.35 -30.77
CA PHE A 46 -46.39 11.44 -30.52
C PHE A 46 -46.47 12.39 -31.73
N SER A 47 -46.57 11.84 -32.93
CA SER A 47 -46.83 12.66 -34.11
C SER A 47 -48.27 13.19 -34.06
N ALA A 48 -48.44 14.50 -34.29
CA ALA A 48 -49.70 15.24 -34.26
C ALA A 48 -50.63 14.93 -35.46
N ASP A 49 -50.48 13.76 -36.07
CA ASP A 49 -51.22 13.25 -37.24
C ASP A 49 -52.25 12.18 -36.82
N ALA A 50 -52.54 12.08 -35.51
CA ALA A 50 -53.43 11.09 -34.91
C ALA A 50 -54.80 11.69 -34.52
N MET A 51 -55.25 12.73 -35.21
CA MET A 51 -56.52 13.43 -34.93
C MET A 51 -57.34 13.72 -36.20
N ASP A 52 -57.21 12.87 -37.22
CA ASP A 52 -58.16 12.82 -38.34
C ASP A 52 -58.55 11.34 -38.56
N GLU A 53 -59.49 10.90 -37.74
CA GLU A 53 -59.96 9.53 -37.63
C GLU A 53 -61.36 9.48 -38.25
N GLU A 54 -61.43 9.36 -39.58
CA GLU A 54 -62.47 8.51 -40.17
C GLU A 54 -62.01 7.08 -39.88
N ASP A 55 -62.65 6.46 -38.89
CA ASP A 55 -62.44 5.07 -38.46
C ASP A 55 -62.72 4.08 -39.60
N ASP A 56 -61.80 3.97 -40.56
CA ASP A 56 -61.77 2.88 -41.53
C ASP A 56 -61.31 1.61 -40.80
N ALA A 57 -62.28 0.91 -40.20
CA ALA A 57 -62.06 -0.32 -39.44
C ALA A 57 -61.22 -1.36 -40.22
N GLU A 58 -61.36 -1.40 -41.55
CA GLU A 58 -60.57 -2.27 -42.43
C GLU A 58 -59.07 -1.91 -42.44
N ALA A 59 -58.73 -0.62 -42.39
CA ALA A 59 -57.34 -0.17 -42.35
C ALA A 59 -56.68 -0.48 -40.99
N GLU A 60 -57.45 -0.39 -39.89
CA GLU A 60 -57.00 -0.78 -38.56
C GLU A 60 -56.80 -2.30 -38.45
N GLU A 61 -57.73 -3.09 -39.00
CA GLU A 61 -57.63 -4.55 -39.07
C GLU A 61 -56.42 -5.01 -39.88
N ARG A 62 -56.10 -4.35 -41.00
CA ARG A 62 -54.89 -4.63 -41.78
C ARG A 62 -53.62 -4.35 -40.96
N ARG A 63 -53.54 -3.21 -40.25
CA ARG A 63 -52.41 -2.88 -39.37
C ARG A 63 -52.26 -3.87 -38.22
N ARG A 64 -53.38 -4.29 -37.60
CA ARG A 64 -53.40 -5.34 -36.56
C ARG A 64 -52.97 -6.71 -37.13
N GLY A 65 -53.38 -7.03 -38.35
CA GLY A 65 -52.97 -8.22 -39.09
C GLY A 65 -51.46 -8.25 -39.37
N GLU A 66 -50.91 -7.12 -39.84
CA GLU A 66 -49.47 -6.95 -40.07
C GLU A 66 -48.66 -7.02 -38.77
N SER A 67 -49.15 -6.41 -37.68
CA SER A 67 -48.54 -6.51 -36.35
C SER A 67 -48.53 -7.95 -35.82
N ARG A 68 -49.64 -8.69 -35.98
CA ARG A 68 -49.72 -10.11 -35.63
C ARG A 68 -48.78 -10.95 -36.48
N ALA A 69 -48.74 -10.72 -37.80
CA ALA A 69 -47.84 -11.43 -38.70
C ALA A 69 -46.37 -11.14 -38.35
N ALA A 70 -46.02 -9.91 -38.00
CA ALA A 70 -44.68 -9.54 -37.55
C ALA A 70 -44.30 -10.24 -36.24
N LYS A 71 -45.23 -10.33 -35.27
CA LYS A 71 -45.04 -11.07 -34.02
C LYS A 71 -44.86 -12.56 -34.26
N VAL A 72 -45.63 -13.16 -35.18
CA VAL A 72 -45.49 -14.57 -35.55
C VAL A 72 -44.13 -14.84 -36.20
N ARG A 73 -43.69 -13.97 -37.13
CA ARG A 73 -42.36 -14.07 -37.75
C ARG A 73 -41.22 -13.89 -36.74
N ALA A 74 -41.38 -12.96 -35.79
CA ALA A 74 -40.40 -12.75 -34.73
C ALA A 74 -40.33 -13.97 -33.78
N ALA A 75 -41.47 -14.53 -33.40
CA ALA A 75 -41.55 -15.72 -32.57
C ALA A 75 -40.97 -16.96 -33.28
N SER A 76 -41.24 -17.13 -34.58
CA SER A 76 -40.64 -18.22 -35.36
C SER A 76 -39.13 -18.08 -35.50
N ALA A 77 -38.64 -16.85 -35.67
CA ALA A 77 -37.20 -16.58 -35.71
C ALA A 77 -36.53 -16.85 -34.36
N GLN A 78 -37.14 -16.46 -33.24
CA GLN A 78 -36.66 -16.78 -31.89
C GLN A 78 -36.68 -18.29 -31.61
N ALA A 79 -37.72 -18.99 -32.07
CA ALA A 79 -37.79 -20.45 -31.92
C ALA A 79 -36.73 -21.15 -32.76
N ALA A 80 -36.44 -20.66 -33.97
CA ALA A 80 -35.37 -21.19 -34.82
C ALA A 80 -33.99 -20.99 -34.18
N THR A 81 -33.71 -19.81 -33.61
CA THR A 81 -32.43 -19.55 -32.93
C THR A 81 -32.28 -20.41 -31.67
N LEU A 82 -33.33 -20.54 -30.85
CA LEU A 82 -33.32 -21.41 -29.66
C LEU A 82 -33.16 -22.90 -30.00
N ALA A 83 -33.59 -23.34 -31.18
CA ALA A 83 -33.43 -24.73 -31.64
C ALA A 83 -32.01 -25.04 -32.09
N GLU A 84 -31.29 -24.05 -32.63
CA GLU A 84 -29.89 -24.17 -33.01
C GLU A 84 -28.98 -24.16 -31.78
N ASP A 85 -29.19 -23.22 -30.85
CA ASP A 85 -28.45 -23.14 -29.60
C ASP A 85 -29.28 -22.49 -28.48
N PRO A 86 -29.57 -23.22 -27.38
CA PRO A 86 -30.35 -22.70 -26.25
C PRO A 86 -29.60 -21.64 -25.43
N SER A 87 -28.28 -21.49 -25.59
CA SER A 87 -27.45 -20.54 -24.84
C SER A 87 -27.32 -19.16 -25.49
N ILE A 88 -27.86 -18.95 -26.70
CA ILE A 88 -27.74 -17.70 -27.47
C ILE A 88 -28.19 -16.46 -26.69
N TYR A 89 -29.17 -16.60 -25.80
CA TYR A 89 -29.71 -15.50 -25.00
C TYR A 89 -29.26 -15.52 -23.53
N ASP A 90 -28.31 -16.38 -23.16
CA ASP A 90 -27.71 -16.40 -21.82
C ASP A 90 -26.64 -15.31 -21.68
N TYR A 91 -27.10 -14.08 -21.57
CA TYR A 91 -26.23 -12.93 -21.38
C TYR A 91 -25.53 -12.92 -20.01
N ASP A 92 -26.13 -13.55 -19.00
CA ASP A 92 -25.58 -13.57 -17.64
C ASP A 92 -24.38 -14.52 -17.57
N GLY A 93 -24.51 -15.74 -18.13
CA GLY A 93 -23.40 -16.69 -18.25
C GLY A 93 -22.21 -16.12 -19.01
N HIS A 94 -22.44 -15.51 -20.18
CA HIS A 94 -21.36 -14.90 -20.96
C HIS A 94 -20.72 -13.67 -20.26
N TYR A 95 -21.50 -12.90 -19.50
CA TYR A 95 -20.97 -11.79 -18.72
C TYR A 95 -20.14 -12.27 -17.53
N ASP A 96 -20.62 -13.30 -16.83
CA ASP A 96 -19.90 -13.95 -15.75
C ASP A 96 -18.61 -14.60 -16.24
N GLU A 97 -18.59 -15.19 -17.43
CA GLU A 97 -17.38 -15.67 -18.09
C GLU A 97 -16.40 -14.52 -18.39
N ILE A 98 -16.86 -13.41 -19.00
CA ILE A 98 -15.99 -12.24 -19.25
C ILE A 98 -15.45 -11.67 -17.94
N LYS A 99 -16.26 -11.64 -16.89
CA LYS A 99 -15.89 -11.12 -15.57
C LYS A 99 -14.92 -12.07 -14.87
N ALA A 100 -15.18 -13.37 -14.89
CA ALA A 100 -14.29 -14.40 -14.36
C ALA A 100 -12.97 -14.44 -15.13
N GLU A 101 -12.97 -14.22 -16.45
CA GLU A 101 -11.77 -14.14 -17.27
C GLU A 101 -11.01 -12.82 -17.02
N ARG A 102 -11.71 -11.72 -16.73
CA ARG A 102 -11.12 -10.45 -16.32
C ARG A 102 -10.49 -10.53 -14.93
N ASP A 103 -11.20 -11.14 -13.99
CA ASP A 103 -10.80 -11.31 -12.60
C ASP A 103 -9.71 -12.37 -12.47
N GLY A 104 -9.83 -13.49 -13.20
CA GLY A 104 -8.89 -14.61 -13.26
C GLY A 104 -7.60 -14.27 -14.03
N ARG A 105 -7.66 -13.42 -15.06
CA ARG A 105 -6.43 -12.87 -15.68
C ARG A 105 -5.79 -11.73 -14.88
N GLY A 106 -6.39 -11.30 -13.75
CA GLY A 106 -5.87 -10.19 -12.95
C GLY A 106 -5.79 -8.86 -13.74
N ILE A 107 -6.51 -8.74 -14.85
CA ILE A 107 -6.43 -7.58 -15.76
C ILE A 107 -7.43 -6.51 -15.30
N GLY A 108 -7.20 -5.99 -14.10
CA GLY A 108 -7.54 -4.60 -13.82
C GLY A 108 -6.48 -3.74 -14.50
N ARG A 109 -6.73 -3.27 -15.73
CA ARG A 109 -5.78 -2.45 -16.52
C ARG A 109 -5.31 -1.22 -15.75
N ILE A 110 -4.18 -1.34 -15.06
CA ILE A 110 -3.19 -0.28 -14.85
C ILE A 110 -1.81 -0.98 -14.82
N GLY A 111 -1.07 -0.92 -15.93
CA GLY A 111 0.39 -1.07 -15.89
C GLY A 111 1.02 -2.47 -16.01
N GLY A 112 0.48 -3.38 -16.82
CA GLY A 112 1.28 -4.44 -17.48
C GLY A 112 2.02 -5.48 -16.61
N LEU A 113 1.77 -5.54 -15.30
CA LEU A 113 2.35 -6.56 -14.42
C LEU A 113 1.22 -7.22 -13.62
N SER A 114 0.97 -8.50 -13.89
CA SER A 114 0.01 -9.32 -13.16
C SER A 114 0.56 -9.61 -11.75
N VAL A 115 0.41 -8.64 -10.85
CA VAL A 115 0.57 -8.88 -9.41
C VAL A 115 -0.76 -9.46 -8.93
N PRO A 116 -0.77 -10.57 -8.15
CA PRO A 116 -1.99 -11.07 -7.53
C PRO A 116 -2.72 -9.93 -6.82
N LYS A 117 -4.05 -10.04 -6.66
CA LYS A 117 -4.88 -9.09 -5.92
C LYS A 117 -4.56 -9.15 -4.41
N GLU A 118 -3.29 -9.08 -4.04
CA GLU A 118 -2.86 -8.63 -2.74
C GLU A 118 -3.42 -7.21 -2.59
N GLU A 119 -4.06 -6.97 -1.46
CA GLU A 119 -4.70 -5.71 -1.10
C GLU A 119 -3.78 -4.56 -1.50
N LYS A 120 -4.17 -3.77 -2.49
CA LYS A 120 -3.38 -2.63 -2.96
C LYS A 120 -3.33 -1.60 -1.83
N LYS A 121 -2.40 -1.77 -0.89
CA LYS A 121 -2.13 -0.81 0.16
C LYS A 121 -1.78 0.51 -0.50
N ALA A 122 -2.31 1.61 0.02
CA ALA A 122 -2.00 2.90 -0.56
C ALA A 122 -0.50 3.19 -0.41
N ARG A 123 0.10 3.78 -1.46
CA ARG A 123 1.54 3.94 -1.64
C ARG A 123 2.30 4.55 -0.46
N TYR A 124 1.63 5.26 0.44
CA TYR A 124 2.25 6.03 1.52
C TYR A 124 1.80 5.61 2.93
N ILE A 125 0.81 4.70 3.07
CA ILE A 125 0.28 4.35 4.41
C ILE A 125 1.38 3.78 5.28
N GLU A 126 2.19 2.88 4.74
CA GLU A 126 3.29 2.25 5.47
C GLU A 126 4.32 3.30 5.92
N SER A 127 4.75 4.19 5.01
CA SER A 127 5.68 5.27 5.37
C SER A 127 5.11 6.23 6.44
N ILE A 128 3.81 6.53 6.41
CA ILE A 128 3.19 7.40 7.42
C ILE A 128 3.15 6.70 8.77
N MET A 129 2.85 5.40 8.80
CA MET A 129 2.85 4.60 10.01
C MET A 129 4.26 4.45 10.60
N GLU A 130 5.28 4.28 9.75
CA GLU A 130 6.69 4.25 10.18
C GLU A 130 7.10 5.59 10.80
N MET A 131 6.84 6.70 10.11
CA MET A 131 7.13 8.05 10.61
C MET A 131 6.38 8.37 11.92
N HIS A 132 5.15 7.87 12.09
CA HIS A 132 4.42 8.00 13.34
C HIS A 132 5.16 7.30 14.48
N LYS A 133 5.57 6.04 14.29
CA LYS A 133 6.31 5.27 15.30
C LYS A 133 7.63 5.94 15.66
N GLU A 134 8.35 6.49 14.68
CA GLU A 134 9.58 7.23 14.94
C GLU A 134 9.34 8.45 15.84
N ARG A 135 8.28 9.22 15.57
CA ARG A 135 7.90 10.37 16.41
C ARG A 135 7.46 9.98 17.80
N GLU A 136 6.75 8.86 17.96
CA GLU A 136 6.40 8.34 19.29
C GLU A 136 7.67 8.06 20.11
N ILE A 137 8.66 7.39 19.52
CA ILE A 137 9.95 7.12 20.16
C ILE A 137 10.69 8.41 20.51
N GLU A 138 10.64 9.44 19.67
CA GLU A 138 11.25 10.74 19.94
C GLU A 138 10.54 11.52 21.05
N ASN A 139 9.20 11.49 21.06
CA ASN A 139 8.39 12.10 22.10
C ASN A 139 8.64 11.46 23.46
N ASP A 140 8.73 10.13 23.52
CA ASP A 140 9.07 9.39 24.73
C ASP A 140 10.45 9.79 25.27
N LYS A 141 11.46 9.91 24.37
CA LYS A 141 12.79 10.41 24.75
C LYS A 141 12.75 11.84 25.28
N ALA A 142 11.92 12.71 24.69
CA ALA A 142 11.79 14.09 25.14
C ALA A 142 11.11 14.16 26.52
N PHE A 143 10.04 13.39 26.72
CA PHE A 143 9.34 13.29 27.99
C PHE A 143 10.24 12.77 29.11
N GLU A 144 11.04 11.73 28.83
CA GLU A 144 11.98 11.18 29.82
C GLU A 144 13.09 12.17 30.18
N ARG A 145 13.65 12.90 29.20
CA ARG A 145 14.62 13.97 29.48
C ARG A 145 14.01 15.09 30.33
N LYS A 146 12.74 15.42 30.09
CA LYS A 146 12.01 16.40 30.89
C LYS A 146 11.85 15.91 32.33
N MET A 147 11.43 14.66 32.53
CA MET A 147 11.30 14.06 33.86
C MET A 147 12.63 14.01 34.62
N VAL A 148 13.74 13.68 33.96
CA VAL A 148 15.08 13.70 34.57
C VAL A 148 15.46 15.12 35.00
N ARG A 149 15.20 16.11 34.14
CA ARG A 149 15.48 17.52 34.46
C ARG A 149 14.68 18.01 35.66
N GLU A 150 13.37 17.72 35.71
CA GLU A 150 12.52 18.05 36.86
C GLU A 150 13.02 17.37 38.14
N ALA A 151 13.47 16.11 38.05
CA ALA A 151 14.04 15.39 39.19
C ALA A 151 15.40 15.95 39.65
N GLU A 152 16.21 16.51 38.76
CA GLU A 152 17.47 17.20 39.09
C GLU A 152 17.21 18.55 39.74
N GLU A 153 16.21 19.30 39.26
CA GLU A 153 15.78 20.58 39.86
C GLU A 153 15.23 20.36 41.29
N GLU A 154 14.44 19.32 41.51
CA GLU A 154 13.92 18.95 42.83
C GLU A 154 14.96 18.24 43.72
N ALA A 155 16.12 17.85 43.18
CA ALA A 155 17.16 17.16 43.95
C ALA A 155 17.72 18.01 45.09
N HIS A 156 17.69 19.34 44.97
CA HIS A 156 18.09 20.23 46.07
C HIS A 156 17.13 20.14 47.28
N LEU A 157 15.85 19.82 47.06
CA LEU A 157 14.85 19.76 48.12
C LEU A 157 14.73 18.36 48.75
N TYR A 158 15.02 17.32 47.97
CA TYR A 158 14.76 15.92 48.36
C TYR A 158 15.96 14.99 48.17
N GLY A 159 17.18 15.54 48.04
CA GLY A 159 18.41 14.77 47.84
C GLY A 159 18.73 13.77 48.96
N ASP A 160 18.33 14.09 50.19
CA ASP A 160 18.57 13.23 51.36
C ASP A 160 17.59 12.04 51.46
N LYS A 161 16.58 11.97 50.58
CA LYS A 161 15.55 10.91 50.59
C LYS A 161 15.89 9.80 49.59
N GLU A 162 15.51 8.57 49.95
CA GLU A 162 15.71 7.40 49.09
C GLU A 162 14.84 7.48 47.82
N ARG A 163 15.42 7.14 46.66
CA ARG A 163 14.74 7.11 45.35
C ARG A 163 14.39 5.67 44.99
N PHE A 164 13.10 5.36 44.91
CA PHE A 164 12.63 4.02 44.55
C PHE A 164 12.28 3.94 43.06
N VAL A 165 12.92 3.00 42.36
CA VAL A 165 12.68 2.72 40.94
C VAL A 165 11.79 1.47 40.82
N THR A 166 10.60 1.63 40.25
CA THR A 166 9.67 0.50 40.04
C THR A 166 10.29 -0.53 39.09
N SER A 167 9.91 -1.81 39.23
CA SER A 167 10.40 -2.88 38.34
C SER A 167 10.06 -2.64 36.86
N SER A 168 8.93 -2.00 36.59
CA SER A 168 8.53 -1.60 35.23
C SER A 168 9.43 -0.51 34.66
N TYR A 169 9.85 0.46 35.46
CA TYR A 169 10.73 1.54 35.00
C TYR A 169 12.16 1.02 34.76
N ARG A 170 12.66 0.09 35.58
CA ARG A 170 13.92 -0.62 35.30
C ARG A 170 13.91 -1.31 33.93
N LYS A 171 12.84 -2.06 33.63
CA LYS A 171 12.66 -2.70 32.32
C LYS A 171 12.60 -1.69 31.16
N LYS A 172 11.99 -0.52 31.35
CA LYS A 172 11.96 0.54 30.34
C LYS A 172 13.36 1.11 30.06
N LEU A 173 14.17 1.31 31.11
CA LEU A 173 15.55 1.78 30.97
C LEU A 173 16.43 0.76 30.24
N GLU A 174 16.29 -0.52 30.57
CA GLU A 174 17.00 -1.63 29.90
C GLU A 174 16.62 -1.72 28.41
N ALA A 175 15.32 -1.77 28.10
CA ALA A 175 14.83 -1.81 26.72
C ALA A 175 15.29 -0.59 25.91
N ARG A 176 15.36 0.59 26.54
CA ARG A 176 15.89 1.80 25.90
C ARG A 176 17.39 1.71 25.64
N ALA A 177 18.16 1.21 26.60
CA ALA A 177 19.60 1.03 26.44
C ALA A 177 19.90 0.06 25.29
N GLU A 178 19.21 -1.08 25.26
CA GLU A 178 19.32 -2.07 24.17
C GLU A 178 18.96 -1.47 22.81
N TYR A 179 17.87 -0.70 22.73
CA TYR A 179 17.46 -0.01 21.49
C TYR A 179 18.50 1.01 21.02
N GLU A 180 19.05 1.81 21.94
CA GLU A 180 20.10 2.78 21.62
C GLU A 180 21.41 2.11 21.21
N GLU A 181 21.79 0.99 21.82
CA GLU A 181 22.96 0.19 21.42
C GLU A 181 22.77 -0.46 20.06
N ALA A 182 21.60 -1.03 19.78
CA ALA A 182 21.27 -1.58 18.47
C ALA A 182 21.36 -0.50 17.38
N ARG A 183 20.76 0.68 17.63
CA ARG A 183 20.83 1.82 16.69
C ARG A 183 22.26 2.33 16.53
N LYS A 184 23.08 2.38 17.59
CA LYS A 184 24.50 2.76 17.50
C LYS A 184 25.30 1.75 16.68
N ARG A 185 25.05 0.46 16.86
CA ARG A 185 25.70 -0.62 16.10
C ARG A 185 25.35 -0.53 14.62
N GLU A 186 24.08 -0.29 14.32
CA GLU A 186 23.61 -0.11 12.93
C GLU A 186 24.19 1.16 12.31
N ALA A 187 24.15 2.29 13.02
CA ALA A 187 24.75 3.54 12.55
C ALA A 187 26.27 3.42 12.35
N ALA A 188 26.96 2.63 13.18
CA ALA A 188 28.38 2.35 12.98
C ALA A 188 28.63 1.48 11.74
N ARG A 189 27.77 0.48 11.48
CA ARG A 189 27.83 -0.32 10.25
C ARG A 189 27.55 0.54 9.02
N GLU A 190 26.49 1.34 9.04
CA GLU A 190 26.15 2.26 7.94
C GLU A 190 27.26 3.29 7.70
N ALA A 191 27.81 3.88 8.76
CA ALA A 191 28.94 4.81 8.64
C ALA A 191 30.19 4.14 8.06
N GLN A 192 30.40 2.85 8.36
CA GLN A 192 31.44 2.06 7.73
C GLN A 192 31.10 1.78 6.26
N GLU A 193 29.87 1.44 5.92
CA GLU A 193 29.41 1.10 4.56
C GLU A 193 29.11 2.34 3.69
N ASP A 194 29.34 3.54 4.21
CA ASP A 194 29.10 4.80 3.53
C ASP A 194 30.08 5.00 2.36
N VAL A 195 29.54 4.86 1.15
CA VAL A 195 30.25 5.01 -0.12
C VAL A 195 30.81 6.42 -0.31
N THR A 196 30.23 7.45 0.31
CA THR A 196 30.71 8.83 0.17
C THR A 196 32.00 9.08 0.96
N LYS A 197 32.21 8.33 2.05
CA LYS A 197 33.39 8.45 2.91
C LYS A 197 34.56 7.58 2.45
N ARG A 198 34.28 6.50 1.72
CA ARG A 198 35.32 5.59 1.20
C ARG A 198 35.69 5.95 -0.24
N GLY A 199 36.94 6.36 -0.45
CA GLY A 199 37.48 6.58 -1.79
C GLY A 199 37.95 5.29 -2.46
N GLY A 200 37.69 5.14 -3.76
CA GLY A 200 38.21 4.05 -4.60
C GLY A 200 37.19 2.95 -4.94
N LEU A 201 37.42 2.25 -6.07
CA LEU A 201 36.53 1.20 -6.59
C LEU A 201 36.59 -0.10 -5.77
N THR A 202 37.51 -0.23 -4.82
CA THR A 202 37.73 -1.45 -4.03
C THR A 202 36.49 -1.84 -3.21
N HIS A 203 35.84 -0.89 -2.55
CA HIS A 203 34.60 -1.14 -1.82
C HIS A 203 33.45 -1.54 -2.73
N PHE A 204 33.38 -0.94 -3.93
CA PHE A 204 32.43 -1.35 -4.97
C PHE A 204 32.67 -2.80 -5.40
N TYR A 205 33.93 -3.23 -5.61
CA TYR A 205 34.25 -4.60 -5.96
C TYR A 205 34.00 -5.60 -4.81
N SER A 206 34.29 -5.25 -3.55
CA SER A 206 33.93 -6.07 -2.39
C SER A 206 32.41 -6.26 -2.29
N ASN A 207 31.64 -5.17 -2.40
CA ASN A 207 30.19 -5.24 -2.36
C ASN A 207 29.61 -6.00 -3.55
N LEU A 208 30.25 -5.95 -4.73
CA LEU A 208 29.83 -6.72 -5.91
C LEU A 208 30.06 -8.23 -5.73
N LEU A 209 31.20 -8.61 -5.15
CA LEU A 209 31.59 -10.00 -4.87
C LEU A 209 30.79 -10.60 -3.72
N ASP A 210 30.56 -9.83 -2.64
CA ASP A 210 29.77 -10.27 -1.48
C ASP A 210 28.25 -10.20 -1.74
N GLY A 211 27.82 -9.15 -2.44
CA GLY A 211 26.43 -8.84 -2.76
C GLY A 211 25.79 -9.73 -3.83
N GLY A 212 26.56 -10.63 -4.46
CA GLY A 212 26.04 -11.65 -5.37
C GLY A 212 25.53 -11.10 -6.70
N MET A 213 25.84 -9.84 -7.02
CA MET A 213 25.52 -9.23 -8.32
C MET A 213 26.46 -9.72 -9.44
N ALA A 214 27.69 -10.15 -9.10
CA ALA A 214 28.56 -10.87 -10.01
C ALA A 214 28.41 -12.38 -9.79
N GLY A 215 27.63 -13.05 -10.65
CA GLY A 215 27.69 -14.50 -10.90
C GLY A 215 28.00 -15.41 -9.70
N ASN A 216 26.95 -15.90 -9.06
CA ASN A 216 26.94 -16.78 -7.89
C ASN A 216 27.92 -17.99 -7.97
N THR A 217 29.07 -17.93 -7.27
CA THR A 217 29.94 -19.10 -7.01
C THR A 217 30.40 -19.26 -5.56
N HIS A 218 30.16 -18.29 -4.67
CA HIS A 218 30.73 -18.32 -3.30
C HIS A 218 29.69 -18.38 -2.15
N ARG A 219 28.38 -18.18 -2.43
CA ARG A 219 27.34 -18.39 -1.41
C ARG A 219 27.03 -19.86 -1.17
N SER A 220 27.21 -20.75 -2.15
CA SER A 220 27.08 -22.20 -1.96
C SER A 220 28.17 -22.70 -1.01
N ALA A 221 29.44 -22.38 -1.26
CA ALA A 221 30.56 -22.86 -0.45
C ALA A 221 30.46 -22.51 1.05
N LYS A 222 30.03 -21.29 1.41
CA LYS A 222 29.83 -20.91 2.83
C LYS A 222 28.61 -21.60 3.46
N ARG A 223 27.54 -21.82 2.68
CA ARG A 223 26.32 -22.49 3.15
C ARG A 223 26.53 -24.00 3.29
N ASP A 224 27.28 -24.60 2.37
CA ASP A 224 27.69 -26.01 2.36
C ASP A 224 28.70 -26.29 3.49
N ALA A 225 29.65 -25.39 3.74
CA ALA A 225 30.56 -25.48 4.89
C ALA A 225 29.82 -25.34 6.23
N ALA A 226 28.84 -24.44 6.32
CA ALA A 226 28.02 -24.30 7.52
C ALA A 226 27.14 -25.55 7.75
N TYR A 227 26.54 -26.11 6.69
CA TYR A 227 25.76 -27.34 6.77
C TYR A 227 26.63 -28.57 7.15
N ALA A 228 27.84 -28.67 6.60
CA ALA A 228 28.83 -29.70 6.96
C ALA A 228 29.27 -29.60 8.43
N LEU A 229 29.49 -28.39 8.96
CA LEU A 229 29.84 -28.19 10.37
C LEU A 229 28.70 -28.60 11.32
N THR A 230 27.44 -28.30 10.96
CA THR A 230 26.28 -28.66 11.78
C THR A 230 25.92 -30.15 11.72
N SER A 231 26.19 -30.83 10.59
CA SER A 231 25.94 -32.27 10.44
C SER A 231 27.04 -33.12 11.08
N ALA A 232 28.30 -32.66 11.08
CA ALA A 232 29.40 -33.34 11.76
C ALA A 232 29.32 -33.23 13.30
N GLY A 233 28.65 -32.21 13.84
CA GLY A 233 28.45 -32.03 15.29
C GLY A 233 27.40 -32.97 15.90
N SER A 234 26.52 -33.57 15.09
CA SER A 234 25.41 -34.41 15.56
C SER A 234 25.78 -35.87 15.81
N SER A 235 26.90 -36.37 15.27
CA SER A 235 27.23 -37.81 15.31
C SER A 235 28.24 -38.19 16.40
N LYS A 236 28.61 -37.26 17.31
CA LYS A 236 29.64 -37.48 18.34
C LYS A 236 29.15 -37.26 19.79
N ALA A 237 27.84 -37.10 19.99
CA ALA A 237 27.23 -36.84 21.30
C ALA A 237 26.37 -38.01 21.84
N ASN A 238 26.50 -39.23 21.27
CA ASN A 238 25.81 -40.43 21.77
C ASN A 238 26.77 -41.64 21.74
N ALA A 239 27.86 -41.55 22.51
CA ALA A 239 28.66 -42.69 22.93
C ALA A 239 29.45 -42.23 24.17
N ASP A 240 29.43 -43.04 25.21
CA ASP A 240 30.19 -42.91 26.47
C ASP A 240 29.53 -42.12 27.62
N ASP A 241 28.44 -42.64 28.17
CA ASP A 241 28.19 -42.58 29.63
C ASP A 241 27.22 -43.69 30.06
N ASP A 242 27.73 -44.92 30.25
CA ASP A 242 27.05 -46.02 30.97
C ASP A 242 28.09 -47.10 31.35
N THR A 243 28.93 -46.83 32.35
CA THR A 243 29.61 -47.89 33.12
C THR A 243 29.68 -47.54 34.60
N ASP A 244 28.70 -48.06 35.35
CA ASP A 244 28.79 -48.69 36.66
C ASP A 244 29.89 -48.22 37.65
N ALA A 245 29.48 -47.47 38.67
CA ALA A 245 30.09 -47.57 39.99
C ALA A 245 29.13 -47.04 41.08
N HIS A 246 28.50 -47.95 41.84
CA HIS A 246 28.43 -47.89 43.31
C HIS A 246 27.70 -49.13 43.87
N GLY A 247 28.48 -50.19 44.13
CA GLY A 247 28.12 -51.30 44.99
C GLY A 247 29.03 -51.32 46.23
N VAL A 248 28.39 -51.16 47.39
CA VAL A 248 28.69 -51.65 48.74
C VAL A 248 30.06 -52.31 49.01
N GLY A 249 30.72 -51.83 50.08
CA GLY A 249 31.87 -52.46 50.75
C GLY A 249 32.51 -51.55 51.77
#